data_AF-A0A8T3SG84-F1
#
_entry.id   AF-A0A8T3SG84-F1
#
_cell.length_a   1.000
_cell.length_b   1.000
_cell.length_c   1.000
_cell.angle_alpha   90.00
_cell.angle_beta   90.00
_cell.angle_gamma   90.00
#
_symmetry.space_group_name_H-M   'P 1'
#
loop_
_entity.id
_entity.type
_entity.pdbx_description
1 polymer ?
#
loop_
_entity_poly.entity_id
_entity_poly.type
_entity_poly.pdbx_seq_one_letter_code
_entity_poly.pdbx_strand_id
1 'polypeptide(L)' 'MKYIAKIYFDDEAVAEEEGNDVETLYSWMLTKTQGKFGNFSGEIIEIESKKVVKGFRKSPPD' A
#
# COMPACT_ATOMS: atom_id res chain seq x y z
N MET A 1 0.59 11.04 14.42
CA MET A 1 -0.38 10.43 13.48
C MET A 1 0.12 9.03 13.16
N LYS A 2 -0.78 8.04 13.23
CA LYS A 2 -0.46 6.66 12.86
C LYS A 2 -1.16 6.33 11.56
N TYR A 3 -0.46 5.58 10.71
CA TYR A 3 -0.91 5.14 9.41
C TYR A 3 -0.64 3.64 9.27
N ILE A 4 -1.45 3.00 8.44
CA ILE A 4 -1.33 1.58 8.11
C ILE A 4 -1.26 1.48 6.59
N ALA A 5 -0.15 0.98 6.07
CA ALA A 5 -0.05 0.53 4.70
C ALA A 5 -0.57 -0.88 4.57
N LYS A 6 -1.37 -1.15 3.54
CA LYS A 6 -1.80 -2.47 3.12
C LYS A 6 -1.47 -2.67 1.66
N ILE A 7 -0.93 -3.83 1.33
CA ILE A 7 -0.67 -4.25 -0.05
C ILE A 7 -1.60 -5.42 -0.34
N TYR A 8 -2.32 -5.29 -1.44
CA TYR A 8 -3.19 -6.32 -1.96
C TYR A 8 -2.63 -6.87 -3.27
N PHE A 9 -2.85 -8.16 -3.50
CA PHE A 9 -2.59 -8.83 -4.77
C PHE A 9 -3.90 -9.45 -5.25
N ASP A 10 -4.35 -9.02 -6.43
CA ASP A 10 -5.72 -9.22 -6.92
C ASP A 10 -6.77 -8.65 -5.95
N ASP A 11 -7.18 -9.43 -4.95
CA ASP A 11 -8.16 -9.05 -3.90
C ASP A 11 -7.71 -9.48 -2.49
N GLU A 12 -6.54 -10.11 -2.35
CA GLU A 12 -6.04 -10.59 -1.06
C GLU A 12 -4.97 -9.67 -0.48
N ALA A 13 -5.10 -9.32 0.80
CA ALA A 13 -4.07 -8.59 1.52
C ALA A 13 -2.85 -9.49 1.74
N VAL A 14 -1.75 -9.19 1.05
CA VAL A 14 -0.51 -9.98 1.10
C VAL A 14 0.53 -9.40 2.05
N ALA A 15 0.38 -8.11 2.42
CA ALA A 15 1.25 -7.48 3.41
C ALA A 15 0.54 -6.29 4.07
N GLU A 16 0.86 -6.04 5.33
CA GLU A 16 0.50 -4.82 6.02
C GLU A 16 1.69 -4.30 6.84
N GLU A 17 1.78 -2.98 7.00
CA GLU A 17 2.79 -2.35 7.83
C GLU A 17 2.25 -1.08 8.47
N GLU A 18 2.58 -0.86 9.74
CA GLU A 18 2.18 0.32 10.49
C GLU A 18 3.34 1.30 10.58
N GLY A 19 3.04 2.60 10.46
CA GLY A 19 4.07 3.64 10.50
C GLY A 19 3.49 4.99 10.86
N ASN A 20 4.36 5.91 11.27
CA ASN A 20 3.96 7.27 11.64
C ASN A 20 4.13 8.26 10.49
N ASP A 21 4.65 7.79 9.35
CA ASP A 21 5.04 8.59 8.21
C ASP A 21 4.54 7.96 6.90
N VAL A 22 3.75 8.72 6.15
CA VAL A 22 3.09 8.25 4.92
C VAL A 22 4.11 7.98 3.81
N GLU A 23 5.16 8.79 3.70
CA GLU A 23 6.17 8.63 2.65
C GLU A 23 7.03 7.39 2.87
N THR A 24 7.39 7.13 4.12
CA THR A 24 8.11 5.92 4.54
C THR A 24 7.30 4.67 4.19
N LEU A 25 6.02 4.63 4.58
CA LEU A 25 5.10 3.55 4.26
C LEU A 25 4.89 3.37 2.75
N TYR A 26 4.78 4.48 2.03
CA TYR A 26 4.60 4.45 0.58
C TYR A 26 5.83 3.88 -0.13
N SER A 27 7.03 4.28 0.30
CA SER A 27 8.30 3.75 -0.20
C SER A 27 8.41 2.26 0.07
N TRP A 28 8.05 1.81 1.28
CA TRP A 28 8.02 0.39 1.62
C TRP A 28 7.10 -0.42 0.70
N MET A 29 5.89 0.09 0.41
CA MET A 29 4.98 -0.61 -0.50
C MET A 29 5.54 -0.71 -1.92
N LEU A 30 6.17 0.36 -2.41
CA LEU A 30 6.84 0.34 -3.71
C LEU A 30 7.98 -0.67 -3.72
N THR A 31 8.83 -0.71 -2.68
CA THR A 31 9.91 -1.69 -2.57
C THR A 31 9.39 -3.12 -2.53
N LYS A 32 8.30 -3.38 -1.80
CA LYS A 32 7.67 -4.71 -1.74
C LYS A 32 7.09 -5.18 -3.07
N THR A 33 6.61 -4.25 -3.89
CA THR A 33 6.02 -4.54 -5.22
C THR A 33 7.00 -4.29 -6.38
N GLN A 34 8.21 -3.83 -6.08
CA GLN A 34 9.28 -3.64 -7.05
C GLN A 34 9.74 -5.01 -7.55
N GLY A 35 9.88 -5.16 -8.87
CA GLY A 35 10.25 -6.42 -9.50
C GLY A 35 9.17 -7.51 -9.52
N LYS A 36 8.03 -7.30 -8.84
CA LYS A 36 6.88 -8.21 -8.96
C LYS A 36 5.96 -7.81 -10.12
N PHE A 37 5.52 -8.82 -10.86
CA PHE A 37 4.54 -8.74 -11.92
C PHE A 37 3.19 -9.27 -11.43
N GLY A 38 2.10 -8.64 -11.85
CA GLY A 38 0.73 -8.98 -11.46
C GLY A 38 -0.02 -7.79 -10.89
N ASN A 39 -1.25 -8.03 -10.45
CA ASN A 39 -2.22 -7.00 -10.10
C ASN A 39 -2.03 -6.56 -8.64
N PHE A 40 -0.95 -5.83 -8.38
CA PHE A 40 -0.68 -5.29 -7.05
C PHE A 40 -1.40 -3.97 -6.86
N SER A 41 -2.03 -3.80 -5.71
CA SER A 41 -2.50 -2.50 -5.25
C SER A 41 -2.02 -2.28 -3.83
N GLY A 42 -1.96 -1.03 -3.40
CA GLY A 42 -1.68 -0.72 -2.02
C GLY A 42 -2.29 0.59 -1.59
N GLU A 43 -2.64 0.66 -0.33
CA GLU A 43 -3.39 1.74 0.28
C GLU A 43 -2.78 2.07 1.64
N ILE A 44 -2.65 3.35 1.94
CA ILE A 44 -2.23 3.87 3.24
C ILE A 44 -3.45 4.49 3.89
N ILE A 45 -3.82 3.97 5.04
CA ILE A 45 -4.99 4.33 5.82
C ILE A 45 -4.52 5.06 7.07
N GLU A 46 -5.01 6.26 7.31
CA GLU A 46 -4.80 6.96 8.58
C GLU A 46 -5.68 6.32 9.66
N ILE A 47 -5.09 5.93 10.80
CA ILE A 47 -5.81 5.24 11.87
C ILE A 47 -6.85 6.16 12.53
N GLU A 48 -6.52 7.44 12.70
CA GLU A 48 -7.39 8.41 13.37
C GLU A 48 -8.67 8.67 12.58
N SER A 49 -8.56 9.04 11.31
CA SER A 49 -9.74 9.31 10.47
C SER A 49 -10.31 8.07 9.77
N LYS A 50 -9.62 6.93 9.81
CA LYS A 50 -9.90 5.73 8.99
C LYS A 50 -10.03 6.05 7.50
N LYS A 51 -9.28 7.03 7.01
CA LYS A 51 -9.30 7.49 5.62
C LYS A 51 -8.07 7.01 4.88
N VAL A 52 -8.26 6.59 3.63
CA VAL A 52 -7.15 6.34 2.71
C VAL A 52 -6.54 7.68 2.34
N VAL A 53 -5.29 7.90 2.74
CA VAL A 53 -4.55 9.14 2.47
C VAL A 53 -3.71 9.02 1.19
N LYS A 54 -3.31 7.81 0.81
CA LYS A 54 -2.49 7.57 -0.36
C LYS A 54 -2.62 6.11 -0.80
N GLY A 55 -2.42 5.84 -2.08
CA GLY A 55 -2.40 4.49 -2.60
C GLY A 55 -1.80 4.42 -3.99
N PHE A 56 -1.55 3.21 -4.47
CA PHE A 56 -1.13 2.93 -5.84
C PHE A 56 -1.87 1.69 -6.34
N ARG A 57 -2.05 1.64 -7.66
CA ARG A 57 -2.55 0.46 -8.35
C ARG A 57 -1.65 0.17 -9.53
N LYS A 58 -1.12 -1.05 -9.54
CA LYS A 58 -0.23 -1.57 -10.58
C LYS A 58 -1.02 -2.66 -11.29
N SER A 59 -1.79 -2.25 -12.29
CA SER A 59 -2.46 -3.19 -13.20
C SER A 59 -1.62 -3.33 -14.48
N PRO A 60 -1.52 -4.53 -15.07
CA PRO A 60 -0.89 -4.68 -16.37
C PRO A 60 -1.63 -3.84 -17.42
N PRO A 61 -0.92 -3.22 -18.38
CA PRO A 61 -1.57 -2.64 -19.55
C PRO A 61 -2.28 -3.77 -20.32
N ASP A 62 -3.51 -3.48 -20.75
CA ASP A 62 -4.33 -4.34 -21.62
C ASP A 62 -3.62 -4.68 -22.94
#